data_AF-A0A3S1CKK9-F1
#
_entry.id   AF-A0A3S1CKK9-F1
#
_cell.length_a   1.000
_cell.length_b   1.000
_cell.length_c   1.000
_cell.angle_alpha   90.00
_cell.angle_beta   90.00
_cell.angle_gamma   90.00
#
_symmetry.space_group_name_H-M   'P 1'
#
loop_
_entity.id
_entity.type
_entity.pdbx_description
1 polymer ?
#
loop_
_entity_poly.entity_id
_entity_poly.type
_entity_poly.pdbx_seq_one_letter_code
_entity_poly.pdbx_strand_id
1 'polypeptide(L)'
;MKSNFINNVSIANQSASVEFSTEFTAVTDNTLVDLLCQELQPQIKASEACVKSVSARIAREVERICDKSSRIQTSGEINSWLLTLAKHRIQKCLHYYKLGSQRGRVELHSSLGSMVYRHISTPNVQLGFDARY
;
A
#
# COMPACT_ATOMS: atom_id res chain seq x y z
N MET A 1 24.55 -2.53 -40.40
CA MET A 1 23.11 -2.80 -40.50
C MET A 1 22.72 -3.82 -39.43
N LYS A 2 22.26 -3.38 -38.26
CA LYS A 2 21.57 -4.23 -37.27
C LYS A 2 20.47 -3.39 -36.62
N SER A 3 19.26 -3.81 -36.87
CA SER A 3 17.97 -3.33 -36.37
C SER A 3 17.88 -3.40 -34.85
N ASN A 4 17.39 -2.36 -34.20
CA ASN A 4 16.91 -2.43 -32.82
C ASN A 4 15.39 -2.21 -32.79
N PHE A 5 14.72 -3.28 -32.39
CA PHE A 5 13.29 -3.41 -32.18
C PHE A 5 12.80 -2.38 -31.14
N ILE A 6 11.78 -1.63 -31.51
CA ILE A 6 10.91 -0.91 -30.58
C ILE A 6 9.99 -1.96 -29.96
N ASN A 7 10.28 -2.39 -28.73
CA ASN A 7 9.32 -3.18 -27.95
C ASN A 7 8.54 -2.24 -27.03
N ASN A 8 7.33 -1.91 -27.49
CA ASN A 8 6.22 -1.47 -26.67
C ASN A 8 5.95 -2.51 -25.59
N VAL A 9 6.21 -2.18 -24.33
CA VAL A 9 5.65 -2.93 -23.20
C VAL A 9 4.36 -2.24 -22.80
N SER A 10 3.28 -2.71 -23.41
CA SER A 10 1.91 -2.49 -22.96
C SER A 10 1.81 -2.92 -21.50
N ILE A 11 1.49 -1.99 -20.61
CA ILE A 11 1.08 -2.30 -19.24
C ILE A 11 -0.31 -2.95 -19.33
N ALA A 12 -0.33 -4.26 -19.48
CA ALA A 12 -1.53 -5.05 -19.33
C ALA A 12 -1.91 -5.03 -17.84
N ASN A 13 -2.96 -4.28 -17.51
CA ASN A 13 -3.75 -4.50 -16.30
C ASN A 13 -4.24 -5.96 -16.31
N GLN A 14 -3.51 -6.83 -15.62
CA GLN A 14 -4.03 -8.16 -15.29
C GLN A 14 -4.88 -8.04 -14.03
N SER A 15 -6.17 -7.80 -14.27
CA SER A 15 -7.24 -8.06 -13.33
C SER A 15 -7.28 -9.56 -13.05
N ALA A 16 -6.53 -10.01 -12.04
CA ALA A 16 -6.76 -11.33 -11.46
C ALA A 16 -8.01 -11.20 -10.56
N SER A 17 -9.17 -11.49 -11.14
CA SER A 17 -10.44 -11.62 -10.45
C SER A 17 -10.40 -12.87 -9.56
N VAL A 18 -10.01 -12.67 -8.30
CA VAL A 18 -10.38 -13.61 -7.24
C VAL A 18 -11.77 -13.20 -6.80
N GLU A 19 -12.78 -13.92 -7.31
CA GLU A 19 -14.15 -13.86 -6.81
C GLU A 19 -14.13 -14.22 -5.32
N PHE A 20 -14.47 -13.26 -4.47
CA PHE A 20 -14.63 -13.48 -3.04
C PHE A 20 -16.07 -13.16 -2.67
N SER A 21 -16.81 -14.21 -2.33
CA SER A 21 -18.24 -14.20 -2.09
C SER A 21 -18.63 -13.17 -1.03
N THR A 22 -19.50 -12.27 -1.45
CA THR A 22 -20.20 -11.27 -0.66
C THR A 22 -21.10 -11.96 0.36
N GLU A 23 -20.72 -11.90 1.64
CA GLU A 23 -21.62 -11.71 2.79
C GLU A 23 -20.77 -11.77 4.07
N PHE A 24 -20.42 -10.61 4.63
CA PHE A 24 -19.81 -10.54 5.96
C PHE A 24 -20.42 -9.38 6.74
N THR A 25 -21.44 -9.72 7.53
CA THR A 25 -22.09 -8.86 8.50
C THR A 25 -21.16 -8.63 9.69
N ALA A 26 -21.01 -7.35 10.06
CA ALA A 26 -20.26 -6.85 11.21
C ALA A 26 -18.83 -7.43 11.34
N VAL A 27 -17.89 -6.80 10.64
CA VAL A 27 -16.46 -6.98 10.89
C VAL A 27 -16.20 -6.57 12.34
N THR A 28 -16.07 -7.56 13.22
CA THR A 28 -15.45 -7.34 14.52
C THR A 28 -13.97 -7.10 14.25
N ASP A 29 -13.37 -6.11 14.91
CA ASP A 29 -11.97 -5.67 14.76
C ASP A 29 -10.98 -6.87 14.64
N ASN A 30 -11.26 -7.97 15.35
CA ASN A 30 -10.51 -9.22 15.31
C ASN A 30 -10.54 -9.95 13.95
N THR A 31 -11.65 -9.93 13.20
CA THR A 31 -11.78 -10.66 11.93
C THR A 31 -10.93 -10.04 10.83
N LEU A 32 -10.83 -8.69 10.78
CA LEU A 32 -9.95 -8.02 9.85
C LEU A 32 -8.49 -8.34 10.18
N VAL A 33 -8.10 -8.28 11.45
CA VAL A 33 -6.73 -8.62 11.88
C VAL A 33 -6.35 -10.05 11.49
N ASP A 34 -7.25 -11.01 11.67
CA ASP A 34 -6.98 -12.41 11.32
C ASP A 34 -6.81 -12.61 9.80
N LEU A 35 -7.64 -11.95 8.99
CA LEU A 35 -7.50 -11.94 7.53
C LEU A 35 -6.15 -11.36 7.09
N LEU A 36 -5.75 -10.23 7.69
CA LEU A 36 -4.47 -9.59 7.39
C LEU A 36 -3.28 -10.45 7.83
N CYS A 37 -3.40 -11.17 8.96
CA CYS A 37 -2.39 -12.13 9.39
C CYS A 37 -2.23 -13.28 8.39
N GLN A 38 -3.33 -13.86 7.93
CA GLN A 38 -3.30 -14.93 6.93
C GLN A 38 -2.66 -14.49 5.62
N GLU A 39 -2.85 -13.23 5.21
CA GLU A 39 -2.26 -12.68 3.99
C GLU A 39 -0.76 -12.34 4.15
N LEU A 40 -0.35 -11.82 5.32
CA LEU A 40 1.02 -11.37 5.57
C LEU A 40 1.96 -12.52 5.92
N GLN A 41 1.55 -13.44 6.80
CA GLN A 41 2.40 -14.51 7.35
C GLN A 41 3.17 -15.32 6.30
N PRO A 42 2.57 -15.77 5.17
CA PRO A 42 3.31 -16.55 4.17
C PRO A 42 4.34 -15.73 3.37
N GLN A 43 4.27 -14.40 3.41
CA GLN A 43 5.09 -13.52 2.58
C GLN A 43 6.28 -12.89 3.32
N ILE A 44 6.32 -13.03 4.66
CA ILE A 44 7.32 -12.37 5.50
C ILE A 44 8.04 -13.37 6.41
N LYS A 45 9.35 -13.19 6.54
CA LYS A 45 10.19 -13.93 7.48
C LYS A 45 10.20 -13.21 8.83
N ALA A 46 9.06 -13.24 9.53
CA ALA A 46 8.90 -12.64 10.85
C ALA A 46 8.12 -13.57 11.78
N SER A 47 8.26 -13.37 13.10
CA SER A 47 7.48 -14.12 14.09
C SER A 47 5.99 -13.79 13.98
N GLU A 48 5.14 -14.77 14.27
CA GLU A 48 3.68 -14.61 14.24
C GLU A 48 3.20 -13.43 15.10
N ALA A 49 3.82 -13.23 16.28
CA ALA A 49 3.53 -12.10 17.14
C ALA A 49 3.83 -10.73 16.48
N CYS A 50 4.92 -10.65 15.69
CA CYS A 50 5.26 -9.45 14.93
C CYS A 50 4.23 -9.21 13.82
N VAL A 51 3.87 -10.26 13.08
CA VAL A 51 2.85 -10.19 12.02
C VAL A 51 1.52 -9.72 12.59
N LYS A 52 1.06 -10.32 13.68
CA LYS A 52 -0.18 -9.93 14.36
C LYS A 52 -0.17 -8.49 14.83
N SER A 53 0.95 -8.01 15.39
CA SER A 53 1.11 -6.61 15.80
C SER A 53 0.99 -5.64 14.62
N VAL A 54 1.64 -5.97 13.50
CA VAL A 54 1.57 -5.15 12.28
C VAL A 54 0.16 -5.18 11.69
N SER A 55 -0.47 -6.34 11.58
CA SER A 55 -1.85 -6.50 11.13
C SER A 55 -2.82 -5.66 11.96
N ALA A 56 -2.71 -5.69 13.29
CA ALA A 56 -3.54 -4.88 14.18
C ALA A 56 -3.36 -3.37 13.97
N ARG A 57 -2.12 -2.92 13.71
CA ARG A 57 -1.85 -1.51 13.39
C ARG A 57 -2.44 -1.11 12.04
N ILE A 58 -2.40 -1.99 11.04
CA ILE A 58 -3.00 -1.76 9.74
C ILE A 58 -4.53 -1.68 9.87
N ALA A 59 -5.16 -2.65 10.54
CA ALA A 59 -6.60 -2.67 10.76
C ALA A 59 -7.10 -1.38 11.42
N ARG A 60 -6.53 -1.02 12.57
CA ARG A 60 -6.87 0.22 13.28
C ARG A 60 -6.73 1.47 12.42
N GLU A 61 -5.69 1.55 11.61
CA GLU A 61 -5.44 2.72 10.77
C GLU A 61 -6.41 2.77 9.56
N VAL A 62 -6.84 1.62 9.06
CA VAL A 62 -7.87 1.52 8.02
C VAL A 62 -9.23 1.95 8.56
N GLU A 63 -9.62 1.45 9.72
CA GLU A 63 -10.82 1.88 10.43
C GLU A 63 -10.80 3.38 10.69
N ARG A 64 -9.69 3.92 11.22
CA ARG A 64 -9.52 5.36 11.43
C ARG A 64 -9.64 6.18 10.14
N ILE A 65 -9.28 5.65 8.97
CA ILE A 65 -9.55 6.34 7.69
C ILE A 65 -11.03 6.33 7.38
N CYS A 66 -11.65 5.16 7.45
CA CYS A 66 -13.07 5.01 7.17
C CYS A 66 -13.90 5.94 8.06
N ASP A 67 -13.60 6.00 9.35
CA ASP A 67 -14.28 6.86 10.33
C ASP A 67 -14.12 8.35 10.02
N LYS A 68 -12.91 8.78 9.65
CA LYS A 68 -12.65 10.22 9.38
C LYS A 68 -13.09 10.66 7.98
N SER A 69 -13.27 9.73 7.05
CA SER A 69 -13.58 10.05 5.66
C SER A 69 -15.08 10.23 5.48
N SER A 70 -15.53 11.49 5.45
CA SER A 70 -16.93 11.82 5.16
C SER A 70 -17.42 11.18 3.87
N ARG A 71 -16.60 11.14 2.82
CA ARG A 71 -16.94 10.50 1.55
C ARG A 71 -17.21 9.00 1.69
N ILE A 72 -16.43 8.29 2.51
CA ILE A 72 -16.63 6.85 2.76
C ILE A 72 -17.87 6.63 3.62
N GLN A 73 -18.04 7.43 4.69
CA GLN A 73 -19.21 7.37 5.57
C GLN A 73 -20.51 7.61 4.81
N THR A 74 -20.56 8.64 3.95
CA THR A 74 -21.73 8.96 3.13
C THR A 74 -22.00 7.91 2.05
N SER A 75 -20.99 7.14 1.62
CA SER A 75 -21.17 6.12 0.58
C SER A 75 -21.97 4.90 1.05
N GLY A 76 -22.01 4.63 2.35
CA GLY A 76 -22.66 3.45 2.93
C GLY A 76 -21.90 2.13 2.72
N GLU A 77 -20.82 2.10 1.94
CA GLU A 77 -20.05 0.89 1.59
C GLU A 77 -18.79 0.70 2.45
N ILE A 78 -18.88 0.98 3.75
CA ILE A 78 -17.71 1.03 4.66
C ILE A 78 -16.90 -0.27 4.63
N ASN A 79 -17.56 -1.44 4.64
CA ASN A 79 -16.88 -2.74 4.65
C ASN A 79 -16.05 -2.99 3.38
N SER A 80 -16.57 -2.59 2.21
CA SER A 80 -15.84 -2.67 0.94
C SER A 80 -14.59 -1.79 0.97
N TRP A 81 -14.72 -0.58 1.51
CA TRP A 81 -13.61 0.34 1.71
C TRP A 81 -12.58 -0.16 2.71
N LEU A 82 -13.00 -0.76 3.84
CA LEU A 82 -12.10 -1.38 4.82
C LEU A 82 -11.22 -2.43 4.14
N LEU A 83 -11.82 -3.38 3.42
CA LEU A 83 -11.07 -4.46 2.76
C LEU A 83 -10.13 -3.91 1.69
N THR A 84 -10.61 -2.98 0.86
CA THR A 84 -9.81 -2.37 -0.22
C THR A 84 -8.61 -1.60 0.33
N LEU A 85 -8.83 -0.80 1.38
CA LEU A 85 -7.76 -0.03 2.03
C LEU A 85 -6.76 -0.94 2.74
N ALA A 86 -7.23 -1.99 3.39
CA ALA A 86 -6.37 -2.94 4.09
C ALA A 86 -5.45 -3.68 3.10
N LYS A 87 -6.00 -4.18 1.98
CA LYS A 87 -5.22 -4.78 0.89
C LYS A 87 -4.15 -3.84 0.35
N HIS A 88 -4.53 -2.60 0.03
CA HIS A 88 -3.59 -1.62 -0.49
C HIS A 88 -2.46 -1.30 0.51
N ARG A 89 -2.78 -1.22 1.81
CA ARG A 89 -1.78 -1.00 2.87
C ARG A 89 -0.83 -2.18 3.03
N ILE A 90 -1.34 -3.41 3.02
CA ILE A 90 -0.51 -4.62 3.04
C ILE A 90 0.45 -4.64 1.85
N GLN A 91 -0.06 -4.38 0.64
CA GLN A 91 0.76 -4.37 -0.57
C GLN A 91 1.91 -3.35 -0.47
N LYS A 92 1.65 -2.14 0.07
CA LYS A 92 2.73 -1.17 0.34
C LYS A 92 3.74 -1.69 1.38
N CYS A 93 3.27 -2.26 2.49
CA CYS A 93 4.17 -2.81 3.50
C CYS A 93 5.06 -3.91 2.92
N LEU A 94 4.48 -4.83 2.13
CA LEU A 94 5.21 -5.89 1.45
C LEU A 94 6.16 -5.38 0.39
N HIS A 95 5.79 -4.32 -0.33
CA HIS A 95 6.67 -3.68 -1.31
C HIS A 95 7.96 -3.18 -0.66
N TYR A 96 7.84 -2.39 0.42
CA TYR A 96 9.01 -1.89 1.16
C TYR A 96 9.78 -2.99 1.88
N TYR A 97 9.09 -4.03 2.37
CA TYR A 97 9.74 -5.21 2.93
C TYR A 97 10.63 -5.91 1.88
N LYS A 98 10.11 -6.11 0.65
CA LYS A 98 10.84 -6.75 -0.46
C LYS A 98 11.99 -5.90 -1.00
N LEU A 99 11.87 -4.57 -0.98
CA LEU A 99 12.95 -3.65 -1.34
C LEU A 99 14.14 -3.70 -0.37
N GLY A 100 13.88 -4.10 0.89
CA GLY A 100 14.87 -4.07 1.96
C GLY A 100 15.22 -2.65 2.41
N SER A 101 16.15 -2.55 3.36
CA SER A 101 16.40 -1.29 4.09
C SER A 101 16.98 -0.16 3.21
N GLN A 102 17.97 -0.45 2.37
CA GLN A 102 18.64 0.60 1.58
C GLN A 102 17.73 1.16 0.48
N ARG A 103 17.22 0.30 -0.42
CA ARG A 103 16.38 0.73 -1.55
C ARG A 103 15.04 1.29 -1.07
N GLY A 104 14.46 0.70 -0.03
CA GLY A 104 13.22 1.20 0.57
C GLY A 104 13.36 2.61 1.13
N ARG A 105 14.49 2.95 1.78
CA ARG A 105 14.73 4.33 2.26
C ARG A 105 14.84 5.31 1.10
N VAL A 106 15.59 4.99 0.04
CA VAL A 106 15.75 5.89 -1.11
C VAL A 106 14.40 6.17 -1.77
N GLU A 107 13.58 5.14 -1.97
CA GLU A 107 12.25 5.29 -2.57
C GLU A 107 11.30 6.10 -1.67
N LEU A 108 11.29 5.83 -0.35
CA LEU A 108 10.50 6.60 0.61
C LEU A 108 10.90 8.08 0.63
N HIS A 109 12.21 8.37 0.64
CA HIS A 109 12.71 9.74 0.64
C HIS A 109 12.40 10.47 -0.68
N SER A 110 12.51 9.79 -1.81
CA SER A 110 12.10 10.32 -3.11
C SER A 110 10.60 10.64 -3.14
N SER A 111 9.77 9.71 -2.65
CA SER A 111 8.32 9.89 -2.56
C SER A 111 7.95 11.05 -1.64
N LEU A 112 8.54 11.11 -0.45
CA LEU A 112 8.34 12.22 0.50
C LEU A 112 8.78 13.55 -0.11
N GLY A 113 9.92 13.56 -0.80
CA GLY A 113 10.42 14.75 -1.49
C GLY A 113 9.47 15.26 -2.56
N SER A 114 8.85 14.36 -3.33
CA SER A 114 7.84 14.75 -4.33
C SER A 114 6.58 15.39 -3.70
N MET A 115 6.20 14.96 -2.50
CA MET A 115 5.04 15.50 -1.77
C MET A 115 5.36 16.80 -1.04
N VAL A 116 6.55 16.91 -0.45
CA VAL A 116 6.91 18.03 0.44
C VAL A 116 7.76 19.05 -0.29
N TYR A 117 8.88 18.64 -0.89
CA TYR A 117 9.81 19.57 -1.52
C TYR A 117 9.16 20.28 -2.71
N ARG A 118 8.29 19.63 -3.49
CA ARG A 118 7.61 20.30 -4.61
C ARG A 118 6.81 21.54 -4.19
N HIS A 119 6.18 21.51 -3.01
CA HIS A 119 5.33 22.61 -2.55
C HIS A 119 6.08 23.68 -1.74
N ILE A 120 7.27 23.35 -1.24
CA ILE A 120 8.12 24.30 -0.48
C ILE A 120 9.19 24.93 -1.40
N SER A 121 9.52 24.30 -2.52
CA SER A 121 10.48 24.83 -3.50
C SER A 121 9.96 26.10 -4.13
N THR A 122 10.67 27.20 -3.96
CA THR A 122 10.44 28.43 -4.72
C THR A 122 10.75 28.19 -6.20
N PRO A 123 9.92 28.71 -7.14
CA PRO A 123 10.20 28.60 -8.57
C PRO A 123 11.58 29.20 -8.87
N ASN A 124 12.44 28.44 -9.57
CA ASN A 124 13.86 28.68 -9.89
C ASN A 124 14.93 28.07 -8.97
N VAL A 125 14.56 27.36 -7.89
CA VAL A 125 15.54 26.52 -7.19
C VAL A 125 15.47 25.11 -7.76
N GLN A 126 16.50 24.71 -8.53
CA GLN A 126 16.70 23.30 -8.88
C GLN A 126 17.08 22.53 -7.61
N LEU A 127 16.09 22.14 -6.81
CA LEU A 127 16.25 21.09 -5.80
C LEU A 127 16.25 19.74 -6.54
N GLY A 128 17.29 19.52 -7.34
CA GLY A 128 17.57 18.21 -7.91
C GLY A 128 17.96 17.28 -6.76
N PHE A 129 17.05 16.40 -6.35
CA PHE A 129 17.46 15.26 -5.55
C PHE A 129 18.20 14.31 -6.47
N ASP A 130 19.53 14.43 -6.47
CA ASP A 130 20.42 13.47 -7.10
C ASP A 130 20.37 12.21 -6.21
N ALA A 131 19.43 11.32 -6.53
CA ALA A 131 19.29 10.01 -5.89
C ALA A 131 20.49 9.14 -6.27
N ARG A 132 21.70 9.54 -5.85
CA ARG A 132 22.93 8.78 -6.05
C ARG A 132 23.02 7.74 -4.96
N TYR A 133 22.47 6.56 -5.22
CA TYR A 133 22.97 5.27 -4.74
C TYR A 133 22.42 4.14 -5.61
#